data_AF-A0A9W6SYY3-F1
#
_entry.id   AF-A0A9W6SYY3-F1
#
_cell.length_a   1.000
_cell.length_b   1.000
_cell.length_c   1.000
_cell.angle_alpha   90.00
_cell.angle_beta   90.00
_cell.angle_gamma   90.00
#
_symmetry.space_group_name_H-M   'P 1'
#
loop_
_entity.id
_entity.type
_entity.pdbx_description
1 polymer ?
#
loop_
_entity_poly.entity_id
_entity_poly.type
_entity_poly.pdbx_seq_one_letter_code
_entity_poly.pdbx_strand_id
1 'polypeptide(L)'
;MGTVIVDFDDVKKIIAKGDFRRLRLICQVVEYDISDSSLIVKEVGHQLSTQTDTLNIDLHNIVSDLEDELCLTSGVVVNAEVIVSRESEKEDPTLLGTALYYCNTPEALIDKNNVSIIRQMNQLEPL
;
A
#
# COMPACT_ATOMS: atom_id res chain seq x y z
N MET A 1 -15.80 -2.92 4.37
CA MET A 1 -14.69 -3.71 3.81
C MET A 1 -13.93 -2.79 2.85
N GLY A 2 -12.60 -2.69 2.95
CA GLY A 2 -11.78 -1.89 2.03
C GLY A 2 -11.39 -2.70 0.79
N THR A 3 -11.17 -2.04 -0.34
CA THR A 3 -10.76 -2.70 -1.60
C THR A 3 -9.30 -3.15 -1.50
N VAL A 4 -9.02 -4.41 -1.81
CA VAL A 4 -7.63 -4.93 -1.82
C VAL A 4 -6.99 -4.61 -3.15
N ILE A 5 -5.92 -3.82 -3.16
CA ILE A 5 -5.19 -3.45 -4.38
C ILE A 5 -3.77 -4.00 -4.30
N VAL A 6 -3.37 -4.71 -5.35
CA VAL A 6 -2.01 -5.25 -5.50
C VAL A 6 -1.22 -4.44 -6.53
N ASP A 7 -1.92 -3.80 -7.49
CA ASP A 7 -1.31 -3.06 -8.59
C ASP A 7 -1.24 -1.55 -8.28
N PHE A 8 -0.03 -0.99 -8.27
CA PHE A 8 0.18 0.40 -7.91
C PHE A 8 -0.32 1.39 -8.97
N ASP A 9 -0.47 0.98 -10.23
CA ASP A 9 -1.06 1.84 -11.26
C ASP A 9 -2.53 2.13 -10.97
N ASP A 10 -3.24 1.17 -10.38
CA ASP A 10 -4.63 1.38 -9.98
C ASP A 10 -4.73 2.31 -8.76
N VAL A 11 -3.80 2.20 -7.82
CA VAL A 11 -3.68 3.16 -6.71
C VAL A 11 -3.42 4.57 -7.23
N LYS A 12 -2.46 4.75 -8.15
CA LYS A 12 -2.15 6.04 -8.78
C LYS A 12 -3.36 6.62 -9.51
N LYS A 13 -4.16 5.80 -10.21
CA LYS A 13 -5.41 6.27 -10.85
C LYS A 13 -6.45 6.74 -9.83
N ILE A 14 -6.58 6.05 -8.69
CA ILE A 14 -7.51 6.44 -7.62
C ILE A 14 -7.08 7.77 -6.99
N ILE A 15 -5.78 7.90 -6.69
CA ILE A 15 -5.17 9.15 -6.21
C ILE A 15 -5.42 10.28 -7.21
N ALA A 16 -5.11 10.08 -8.49
CA ALA A 16 -5.29 11.11 -9.53
C ALA A 16 -6.75 11.55 -9.70
N LYS A 17 -7.72 10.65 -9.46
CA LYS A 17 -9.15 10.99 -9.45
C LYS A 17 -9.58 11.76 -8.19
N GLY A 18 -8.79 11.72 -7.11
CA GLY A 18 -9.18 12.24 -5.80
C GLY A 18 -10.36 11.49 -5.20
N ASP A 19 -10.50 10.20 -5.52
CA ASP A 19 -11.59 9.37 -4.99
C ASP A 19 -11.24 8.92 -3.57
N PHE A 20 -11.90 9.54 -2.58
CA PHE A 20 -11.69 9.25 -1.16
C PHE A 20 -12.14 7.83 -0.84
N ARG A 21 -11.18 6.95 -0.57
CA ARG A 21 -11.47 5.53 -0.40
C ARG A 21 -10.49 4.83 0.53
N ARG A 22 -11.00 3.83 1.24
CA ARG A 22 -10.22 2.85 2.00
C ARG A 22 -9.68 1.77 1.07
N LEU A 23 -8.36 1.64 1.05
CA LEU A 23 -7.64 0.63 0.28
C LEU A 23 -6.87 -0.29 1.25
N ARG A 24 -6.62 -1.50 0.79
CA ARG A 24 -5.74 -2.45 1.45
C ARG A 24 -4.65 -2.84 0.47
N LEU A 25 -3.42 -2.45 0.76
CA LEU A 25 -2.26 -2.66 -0.09
C LEU A 25 -1.45 -3.84 0.43
N ILE A 26 -1.09 -4.76 -0.48
CA ILE A 26 -0.07 -5.77 -0.21
C ILE A 26 1.20 -5.29 -0.90
N CYS A 27 2.20 -4.88 -0.12
CA CYS A 27 3.39 -4.22 -0.63
C CYS A 27 4.65 -4.61 0.15
N GLN A 28 5.82 -4.39 -0.45
CA GLN A 28 7.12 -4.61 0.19
C GLN A 28 7.69 -3.26 0.62
N VAL A 29 8.13 -3.16 1.87
CA VAL A 29 8.81 -2.00 2.42
C VAL A 29 10.14 -1.82 1.72
N VAL A 30 10.39 -0.61 1.23
CA VAL A 30 11.69 -0.19 0.70
C VAL A 30 12.47 0.49 1.80
N GLU A 31 11.84 1.47 2.45
CA GLU A 31 12.46 2.32 3.47
C GLU A 31 11.37 2.94 4.34
N TYR A 32 11.72 3.26 5.59
CA TYR A 32 10.89 4.07 6.47
C TYR A 32 11.68 5.34 6.86
N ASP A 33 11.13 6.50 6.50
CA ASP A 33 11.65 7.79 6.89
C ASP A 33 11.00 8.23 8.22
N ILE A 34 11.79 8.17 9.29
CA ILE A 34 11.37 8.54 10.65
C ILE A 34 11.03 10.03 10.74
N SER A 35 11.71 10.89 9.97
CA SER A 35 11.55 12.35 10.09
C SER A 35 10.19 12.83 9.60
N ASP A 36 9.73 12.25 8.49
CA ASP A 36 8.42 12.54 7.89
C ASP A 36 7.35 11.50 8.27
N SER A 37 7.69 10.51 9.12
CA SER A 37 6.85 9.35 9.42
C SER A 37 6.28 8.67 8.17
N SER A 38 7.10 8.58 7.12
CA SER A 38 6.67 8.14 5.79
C SER A 38 7.25 6.77 5.46
N LEU A 39 6.40 5.84 5.03
CA LEU A 39 6.78 4.50 4.61
C LEU A 39 6.81 4.42 3.09
N ILE A 40 8.00 4.20 2.55
CA ILE A 40 8.22 4.00 1.12
C ILE A 40 8.05 2.51 0.83
N VAL A 41 7.10 2.19 -0.04
CA VAL A 41 6.75 0.81 -0.39
C VAL A 41 6.82 0.60 -1.90
N LYS A 42 6.99 -0.64 -2.32
CA LYS A 42 6.92 -1.08 -3.72
C LYS A 42 5.98 -2.27 -3.88
N GLU A 43 5.51 -2.49 -5.10
CA GLU A 43 4.69 -3.65 -5.45
C GLU A 43 5.44 -4.97 -5.23
N VAL A 44 4.72 -6.01 -4.80
CA VAL A 44 5.28 -7.34 -4.57
C VAL A 44 5.10 -8.21 -5.82
N GLY A 45 6.13 -8.93 -6.26
CA GLY A 45 6.05 -9.88 -7.38
C GLY A 45 6.46 -9.34 -8.77
N HIS A 46 6.75 -8.05 -8.91
CA HIS A 46 7.36 -7.50 -10.13
C HIS A 46 8.88 -7.69 -10.12
N GLN A 47 9.37 -8.79 -10.72
CA GLN A 47 10.82 -9.06 -10.83
C GLN A 47 11.53 -8.35 -12.01
N LEU A 48 10.84 -7.59 -12.86
CA LEU A 48 11.37 -7.25 -14.20
C LEU A 48 11.16 -5.82 -14.73
N SER A 49 10.65 -4.84 -13.97
CA SER A 49 10.67 -3.44 -14.43
C SER A 49 11.90 -2.71 -13.87
N THR A 50 12.69 -2.12 -14.76
CA THR A 50 13.88 -1.31 -14.44
C THR A 50 13.56 0.03 -13.78
N GLN A 51 12.27 0.36 -13.62
CA GLN A 51 11.77 1.39 -12.71
C GLN A 51 10.98 0.71 -11.61
N THR A 52 11.47 0.82 -10.38
CA THR A 52 10.74 0.37 -9.19
C THR A 52 9.77 1.47 -8.83
N ASP A 53 8.52 1.34 -9.28
CA ASP A 53 7.46 2.26 -8.88
C ASP A 53 7.23 2.11 -7.37
N THR A 54 7.49 3.20 -6.65
CA THR A 54 7.29 3.29 -5.22
C THR A 54 6.08 4.16 -4.91
N LEU A 55 5.47 3.91 -3.76
CA LEU A 55 4.44 4.76 -3.16
C LEU A 55 4.88 5.15 -1.76
N ASN A 56 4.51 6.36 -1.36
CA ASN A 56 4.71 6.86 -0.01
C ASN A 56 3.39 6.73 0.74
N ILE A 57 3.44 6.13 1.93
CA ILE A 57 2.34 6.03 2.87
C ILE A 57 2.72 6.83 4.11
N ASP A 58 1.94 7.86 4.40
CA ASP A 58 2.11 8.66 5.61
C ASP A 58 1.58 7.89 6.83
N LEU A 59 2.43 7.68 7.83
CA LEU A 59 2.14 6.93 9.05
C LEU A 59 2.00 7.81 10.29
N HIS A 60 1.97 9.15 10.17
CA HIS A 60 1.93 10.05 11.33
C HIS A 60 0.80 9.71 12.32
N ASN A 61 -0.30 9.17 11.80
CA ASN A 61 -1.48 8.80 12.59
C ASN A 61 -1.38 7.45 13.32
N ILE A 62 -0.43 6.58 12.97
CA ILE A 62 -0.39 5.20 13.49
C ILE A 62 0.97 4.76 14.00
N VAL A 63 2.01 5.58 13.85
CA VAL A 63 3.38 5.21 14.25
C VAL A 63 3.51 4.91 15.74
N SER A 64 2.73 5.59 16.59
CA SER A 64 2.69 5.34 18.03
C SER A 64 2.02 4.01 18.41
N ASP A 65 1.19 3.49 17.52
CA ASP A 65 0.29 2.36 17.75
C ASP A 65 0.76 1.09 16.99
N LEU A 66 1.90 1.19 16.29
CA LEU A 66 2.54 0.07 15.63
C LEU A 66 3.07 -0.92 16.68
N GLU A 67 2.32 -2.00 16.89
CA GLU A 67 2.72 -3.09 17.79
C GLU A 67 3.92 -3.90 17.25
N ASP A 68 4.21 -3.80 15.94
CA ASP A 68 5.23 -4.59 15.27
C ASP A 68 6.19 -3.72 14.42
N GLU A 69 7.35 -3.41 14.99
CA GLU A 69 8.44 -2.67 14.33
C GLU A 69 8.97 -3.40 13.08
N LEU A 70 8.73 -4.71 12.91
CA LEU A 70 9.08 -5.43 11.70
C LEU A 70 8.38 -4.84 10.47
N CYS A 71 7.20 -4.24 10.65
CA CYS A 71 6.45 -3.59 9.56
C CYS A 71 7.16 -2.37 8.97
N LEU A 72 8.17 -1.82 9.65
CA LEU A 72 8.98 -0.69 9.19
C LEU A 72 10.31 -1.13 8.56
N THR A 73 10.61 -2.43 8.59
CA THR A 73 11.90 -2.96 8.16
C THR A 73 11.96 -3.15 6.65
N SER A 74 13.02 -2.65 6.01
CA SER A 74 13.24 -2.83 4.57
C SER A 74 13.21 -4.30 4.15
N GLY A 75 12.55 -4.58 3.03
CA GLY A 75 12.37 -5.92 2.46
C GLY A 75 11.21 -6.71 3.06
N VAL A 76 10.58 -6.23 4.14
CA VAL A 76 9.41 -6.88 4.72
C VAL A 76 8.18 -6.64 3.86
N VAL A 77 7.36 -7.68 3.68
CA VAL A 77 6.05 -7.54 3.04
C VAL A 77 5.01 -7.25 4.11
N VAL A 78 4.19 -6.25 3.86
CA VAL A 78 3.15 -5.78 4.77
C VAL A 78 1.80 -5.76 4.07
N ASN A 79 0.77 -5.88 4.89
CA ASN A 79 -0.60 -5.56 4.54
C ASN A 79 -0.92 -4.19 5.16
N ALA A 80 -0.91 -3.15 4.32
CA ALA A 80 -1.16 -1.78 4.73
C ALA A 80 -2.62 -1.40 4.46
N GLU A 81 -3.36 -1.07 5.51
CA GLU A 81 -4.65 -0.40 5.36
C GLU A 81 -4.42 1.10 5.25
N VAL A 82 -4.92 1.70 4.16
CA VAL A 82 -4.69 3.10 3.85
C VAL A 82 -5.98 3.79 3.42
N ILE A 83 -6.01 5.11 3.57
CA ILE A 83 -7.05 5.98 3.03
C ILE A 83 -6.41 6.95 2.04
N VAL A 84 -6.99 7.06 0.85
CA VAL A 84 -6.68 8.17 -0.05
C VAL A 84 -7.38 9.42 0.49
N SER A 85 -6.59 10.39 0.94
CA SER A 85 -7.09 11.63 1.55
C SER A 85 -6.51 12.86 0.86
N ARG A 86 -7.22 13.98 0.94
CA ARG A 86 -6.66 15.31 0.69
C ARG A 86 -6.64 16.02 2.03
N GLU A 87 -5.49 16.08 2.66
CA GLU A 87 -5.35 16.79 3.93
C GLU A 87 -5.55 18.31 3.76
N SER A 88 -5.42 18.84 2.53
CA SER A 88 -5.83 20.20 2.19
C SER A 88 -6.37 20.33 0.75
N GLU A 89 -7.14 21.40 0.47
CA GLU A 89 -7.66 21.72 -0.88
C GLU A 89 -6.56 22.10 -1.90
N LYS A 90 -5.29 22.18 -1.47
CA LYS A 90 -4.14 22.61 -2.28
C LYS A 90 -3.04 21.56 -2.41
N GLU A 91 -3.19 20.40 -1.77
CA GLU A 91 -2.19 19.33 -1.81
C GLU A 91 -2.65 18.18 -2.69
N ASP A 92 -1.67 17.51 -3.29
CA ASP A 92 -1.89 16.27 -3.99
C ASP A 92 -2.42 15.22 -3.00
N PRO A 93 -3.46 14.44 -3.37
CA PRO A 93 -3.99 13.41 -2.49
C PRO A 93 -2.91 12.44 -2.03
N THR A 94 -2.85 12.19 -0.73
CA THR A 94 -1.86 11.35 -0.04
C THR A 94 -2.49 10.03 0.41
N LEU A 95 -1.64 9.02 0.60
CA LEU A 95 -2.02 7.77 1.24
C LEU A 95 -1.75 7.87 2.74
N LEU A 96 -2.81 7.90 3.53
CA LEU A 96 -2.72 7.90 4.98
C LEU A 96 -2.82 6.47 5.50
N GLY A 97 -1.79 5.99 6.19
CA GLY A 97 -1.78 4.70 6.88
C GLY A 97 -2.75 4.69 8.05
N THR A 98 -3.61 3.67 8.10
CA THR A 98 -4.56 3.45 9.20
C THR A 98 -4.28 2.18 9.98
N ALA A 99 -3.60 1.21 9.36
CA ALA A 99 -3.05 0.04 10.05
C ALA A 99 -1.96 -0.61 9.19
N LEU A 100 -1.00 -1.27 9.84
CA LEU A 100 0.07 -2.01 9.19
C LEU A 100 0.21 -3.38 9.86
N TYR A 101 0.25 -4.43 9.05
CA TYR A 101 0.38 -5.79 9.54
C TYR A 101 1.50 -6.52 8.79
N TYR A 102 2.38 -7.19 9.54
CA TYR A 102 3.41 -8.04 8.97
C TYR A 102 2.78 -9.25 8.25
N CYS A 103 3.20 -9.48 7.01
CA CYS A 103 2.82 -10.68 6.27
C CYS A 103 3.87 -11.78 6.48
N ASN A 104 3.54 -12.77 7.30
CA ASN A 104 4.44 -13.90 7.63
C ASN A 104 4.57 -14.97 6.53
N THR A 105 3.73 -14.91 5.49
CA THR A 105 3.75 -15.83 4.34
C THR A 105 3.70 -15.04 3.02
N PRO A 106 4.70 -14.19 2.75
CA PRO A 106 4.72 -13.34 1.57
C PRO A 106 4.65 -14.13 0.26
N GLU A 107 5.21 -15.34 0.23
CA GLU A 107 5.22 -16.20 -0.96
C GLU A 107 3.81 -16.57 -1.41
N ALA A 108 2.88 -16.77 -0.48
CA ALA A 108 1.49 -17.05 -0.81
C ALA A 108 0.80 -15.82 -1.41
N LEU A 109 1.16 -14.61 -0.98
CA LEU A 109 0.57 -13.36 -1.50
C LEU A 109 1.19 -12.93 -2.84
N ILE A 110 2.41 -13.40 -3.13
CA ILE A 110 3.16 -13.12 -4.36
C ILE A 110 2.91 -14.20 -5.44
N ASP A 111 2.24 -15.30 -5.09
CA ASP A 111 1.87 -16.32 -6.06
C ASP A 111 1.04 -15.72 -7.20
N LYS A 112 1.48 -15.96 -8.44
CA LYS A 112 0.85 -15.38 -9.65
C LYS A 112 -0.63 -15.71 -9.76
N ASN A 113 -1.08 -16.86 -9.23
CA ASN A 113 -2.50 -17.22 -9.24
C ASN A 113 -3.28 -16.38 -8.24
N ASN A 114 -2.72 -16.14 -7.05
CA ASN A 114 -3.37 -15.34 -6.02
C ASN A 114 -3.48 -13.86 -6.42
N VAL A 115 -2.43 -13.29 -7.02
CA VAL A 115 -2.48 -11.94 -7.60
C VAL A 115 -3.54 -11.84 -8.70
N SER A 116 -3.64 -12.86 -9.57
CA SER A 116 -4.65 -12.92 -10.62
C SER A 116 -6.07 -12.98 -10.06
N ILE A 117 -6.30 -13.78 -9.01
CA ILE A 117 -7.61 -13.86 -8.33
C ILE A 117 -8.00 -12.50 -7.74
N ILE A 118 -7.08 -11.80 -7.05
CA ILE A 118 -7.36 -10.49 -6.47
C ILE A 118 -7.74 -9.48 -7.58
N ARG A 119 -7.01 -9.49 -8.70
CA ARG A 119 -7.35 -8.66 -9.87
C ARG A 119 -8.75 -8.98 -10.42
N GLN A 120 -9.11 -10.25 -10.53
CA GLN A 120 -10.44 -10.66 -10.99
C GLN A 120 -11.54 -10.23 -10.00
N MET A 121 -11.31 -10.35 -8.70
CA MET A 121 -12.26 -9.90 -7.68
C MET A 121 -12.54 -8.39 -7.78
N ASN A 122 -11.50 -7.58 -7.99
CA ASN A 122 -11.63 -6.13 -8.19
C ASN A 122 -12.37 -5.74 -9.48
N GLN A 123 -12.50 -6.64 -10.45
CA GLN A 123 -13.27 -6.41 -11.68
C GLN A 123 -14.74 -6.84 -11.54
N LEU A 124 -15.03 -7.80 -10.67
CA LEU A 124 -16.36 -8.39 -10.49
C LEU A 124 -17.26 -7.57 -9.57
N GLU A 125 -16.69 -6.90 -8.57
CA GLU A 125 -17.36 -5.82 -7.84
C GLU A 125 -16.85 -4.48 -8.38
N PRO A 126 -17.70 -3.64 -8.99
CA PRO A 126 -17.23 -2.35 -9.47
C PRO A 126 -16.73 -1.52 -8.29
N LEU A 127 -15.46 -1.09 -8.41
CA LEU A 127 -14.80 -0.09 -7.58
C LEU A 127 -15.75 1.09 -7.27
#